data_AF-A0A441W4J6-F1
#
_entry.id   AF-A0A441W4J6-F1
#
_cell.length_a   1.000
_cell.length_b   1.000
_cell.length_c   1.000
_cell.angle_alpha   90.00
_cell.angle_beta   90.00
_cell.angle_gamma   90.00
#
_symmetry.space_group_name_H-M   'P 1'
#
loop_
_entity.id
_entity.type
_entity.pdbx_description
1 polymer ?
#
loop_
_entity_poly.entity_id
_entity_poly.type
_entity_poly.pdbx_seq_one_letter_code
_entity_poly.pdbx_strand_id
1 'polypeptide(L)'
;RTFSIQYVVADPETRKCAIIDPVLDFDERSGATATKNADAILDFVREQGFEVEWILDTHPHADHLSAARYLKEKTGAPTAIGSRVTEVQELWKGIYNWPDFPADGSQWDRLFAQGDTFAVGSIPAKVLFSP
;
A
#
# COMPACT_ATOMS: atom_id res chain seq x y z
N ARG A 1 1.13 18.78 -4.18
CA ARG A 1 2.33 17.90 -4.02
C ARG A 1 2.33 17.45 -2.58
N THR A 2 2.48 16.14 -2.33
CA THR A 2 2.18 15.53 -1.03
C THR A 2 3.41 15.45 -0.11
N PHE A 3 4.62 15.53 -0.67
CA PHE A 3 5.90 15.33 0.03
C PHE A 3 6.11 13.91 0.60
N SER A 4 5.26 12.97 0.20
CA SER A 4 5.36 11.56 0.57
C SER A 4 6.61 10.94 -0.06
N ILE A 5 7.28 10.07 0.69
CA ILE A 5 8.42 9.27 0.22
C ILE A 5 7.93 7.84 0.06
N GLN A 6 8.11 7.30 -1.14
CA GLN A 6 7.71 5.95 -1.52
C GLN A 6 8.96 5.07 -1.56
N TYR A 7 8.86 3.80 -1.17
CA TYR A 7 10.01 2.90 -1.13
C TYR A 7 9.81 1.64 -1.97
N VAL A 8 10.91 1.15 -2.55
CA VAL A 8 11.05 -0.21 -3.06
C VAL A 8 12.13 -0.89 -2.22
N VAL A 9 11.74 -1.91 -1.46
CA VAL A 9 12.65 -2.73 -0.63
C VAL A 9 12.84 -4.06 -1.33
N ALA A 10 14.05 -4.37 -1.79
CA ALA A 10 14.31 -5.56 -2.60
C ALA A 10 15.32 -6.50 -1.93
N ASP A 11 15.05 -7.80 -2.04
CA ASP A 11 16.03 -8.85 -1.81
C ASP A 11 16.84 -9.05 -3.10
N PRO A 12 18.15 -8.70 -3.11
CA PRO A 12 18.97 -8.83 -4.31
C PRO A 12 19.20 -10.29 -4.73
N GLU A 13 19.09 -11.26 -3.82
CA GLU A 13 19.31 -12.68 -4.11
C GLU A 13 18.14 -13.30 -4.85
N THR A 14 16.92 -13.12 -4.30
CA THR A 14 15.69 -13.69 -4.90
C THR A 14 15.05 -12.78 -5.94
N ARG A 15 15.50 -11.53 -6.04
CA ARG A 15 14.89 -10.47 -6.88
C ARG A 15 13.46 -10.13 -6.50
N LYS A 16 12.97 -10.53 -5.33
CA LYS A 16 11.66 -10.14 -4.83
C LYS A 16 11.72 -8.78 -4.14
N CYS A 17 10.67 -7.99 -4.25
CA CYS A 17 10.59 -6.69 -3.59
C CYS A 17 9.22 -6.41 -2.97
N ALA A 18 9.20 -5.49 -2.02
CA ALA A 18 8.01 -4.86 -1.49
C ALA A 18 7.98 -3.39 -1.91
N ILE A 19 6.78 -2.89 -2.25
CA ILE A 19 6.52 -1.46 -2.46
C ILE A 19 5.84 -0.94 -1.20
N ILE A 20 6.30 0.20 -0.66
CA ILE A 20 5.78 0.79 0.58
C ILE A 20 5.29 2.22 0.33
N ASP A 21 4.09 2.51 0.81
CA ASP A 21 3.39 3.80 0.76
C ASP A 21 3.27 4.39 -0.66
N PRO A 22 2.80 3.64 -1.67
CA PRO A 22 2.76 4.10 -3.06
C PRO A 22 1.71 5.19 -3.27
N VAL A 23 2.03 6.21 -4.07
CA VAL A 23 1.16 7.38 -4.30
C VAL A 23 0.41 7.29 -5.63
N LEU A 24 -0.91 7.48 -5.57
CA LEU A 24 -1.76 7.82 -6.72
C LEU A 24 -1.80 9.35 -6.83
N ASP A 25 -1.40 9.88 -7.98
CA ASP A 25 -1.40 11.33 -8.19
C ASP A 25 -2.83 11.86 -8.17
N PHE A 26 -3.06 12.96 -7.46
CA PHE A 26 -4.33 13.66 -7.39
C PHE A 26 -4.15 15.17 -7.56
N ASP A 27 -4.91 15.76 -8.47
CA ASP A 27 -5.03 17.22 -8.62
C ASP A 27 -6.33 17.70 -7.99
N GLU A 28 -6.23 18.29 -6.80
CA GLU A 28 -7.35 18.82 -6.03
C GLU A 28 -8.17 19.88 -6.78
N ARG A 29 -7.58 20.59 -7.77
CA ARG A 29 -8.27 21.65 -8.50
C ARG A 29 -9.21 21.10 -9.57
N SER A 30 -8.84 19.98 -10.18
CA SER A 30 -9.60 19.36 -11.27
C SER A 30 -10.31 18.07 -10.86
N GLY A 31 -9.96 17.50 -9.69
CA GLY A 31 -10.40 16.18 -9.26
C GLY A 31 -9.77 15.04 -10.07
N ALA A 32 -8.78 15.32 -10.91
CA ALA A 32 -8.17 14.32 -11.78
C ALA A 32 -7.16 13.45 -11.02
N THR A 33 -7.15 12.16 -11.36
CA THR A 33 -6.13 11.20 -10.91
C THR A 33 -5.11 10.91 -12.02
N ALA A 34 -3.88 10.60 -11.65
CA ALA A 34 -2.87 10.05 -12.56
C ALA A 34 -1.99 9.00 -11.87
N THR A 35 -1.21 8.26 -12.65
CA THR A 35 -0.42 7.11 -12.19
C THR A 35 1.08 7.34 -12.31
N LYS A 36 1.54 8.57 -12.49
CA LYS A 36 2.94 8.89 -12.83
C LYS A 36 3.90 8.37 -11.76
N ASN A 37 3.56 8.54 -10.48
CA ASN A 37 4.37 8.04 -9.37
C ASN A 37 4.40 6.50 -9.35
N ALA A 38 3.24 5.85 -9.46
CA ALA A 38 3.15 4.39 -9.47
C ALA A 38 3.84 3.76 -10.70
N ASP A 39 3.71 4.38 -11.88
CA ASP A 39 4.34 3.93 -13.11
C ASP A 39 5.86 4.06 -13.04
N ALA A 40 6.39 5.11 -12.43
CA ALA A 40 7.83 5.24 -12.18
C ALA A 40 8.37 4.12 -11.27
N ILE A 41 7.59 3.68 -10.27
CA ILE A 41 7.94 2.52 -9.44
C ILE A 41 7.92 1.23 -10.28
N LEU A 42 6.88 1.02 -11.08
CA LEU A 42 6.77 -0.17 -11.96
C LEU A 42 7.91 -0.23 -12.98
N ASP A 43 8.28 0.92 -13.56
CA ASP A 43 9.41 1.04 -14.47
C ASP A 43 10.72 0.67 -13.78
N PHE A 44 10.97 1.20 -12.58
CA PHE A 44 12.14 0.85 -11.79
C PHE A 44 12.18 -0.65 -11.45
N VAL A 45 11.07 -1.21 -10.95
CA VAL A 45 10.94 -2.64 -10.65
C VAL A 45 11.27 -3.50 -11.88
N ARG A 46 10.73 -3.13 -13.04
CA ARG A 46 10.99 -3.83 -14.31
C ARG A 46 12.44 -3.71 -14.75
N GLU A 47 13.02 -2.52 -14.71
CA GLU A 47 14.42 -2.26 -15.08
C GLU A 47 15.40 -3.02 -14.20
N GLN A 48 15.08 -3.12 -12.91
CA GLN A 48 15.82 -3.93 -11.97
C GLN A 48 15.41 -5.41 -12.04
N GLY A 49 14.50 -5.85 -12.91
CA GLY A 49 14.09 -7.25 -12.99
C GLY A 49 13.64 -7.83 -11.64
N PHE A 50 12.92 -7.02 -10.85
CA PHE A 50 12.34 -7.44 -9.59
C PHE A 50 10.91 -7.98 -9.78
N GLU A 51 10.52 -8.91 -8.92
CA GLU A 51 9.14 -9.39 -8.78
C GLU A 51 8.51 -8.75 -7.54
N VAL A 52 7.36 -8.10 -7.69
CA VAL A 52 6.65 -7.49 -6.54
C VAL A 52 5.96 -8.59 -5.75
N GLU A 53 6.39 -8.78 -4.50
CA GLU A 53 5.80 -9.76 -3.59
C GLU A 53 4.79 -9.14 -2.63
N TRP A 54 4.98 -7.86 -2.27
CA TRP A 54 4.09 -7.14 -1.36
C TRP A 54 3.87 -5.69 -1.78
N ILE A 55 2.66 -5.21 -1.56
CA ILE A 55 2.32 -3.79 -1.62
C ILE A 55 1.80 -3.41 -0.23
N LEU A 56 2.54 -2.55 0.46
CA LEU A 56 2.33 -2.26 1.87
C LEU A 56 1.95 -0.79 2.05
N ASP A 57 0.90 -0.53 2.81
CA ASP A 57 0.66 0.79 3.38
C ASP A 57 0.97 0.75 4.88
N THR A 58 1.75 1.71 5.35
CA THR A 58 2.14 1.84 6.76
C THR A 58 0.95 2.25 7.63
N HIS A 59 0.07 3.09 7.09
CA HIS A 59 -1.14 3.58 7.74
C HIS A 59 -2.15 4.09 6.70
N PRO A 60 -3.41 4.35 7.09
CA PRO A 60 -4.33 5.11 6.24
C PRO A 60 -3.85 6.56 6.09
N HIS A 61 -3.32 6.89 4.92
CA HIS A 61 -2.74 8.19 4.62
C HIS A 61 -3.79 9.30 4.54
N ALA A 62 -3.46 10.48 5.05
CA ALA A 62 -4.32 11.66 5.02
C ALA A 62 -3.82 12.75 4.05
N ASP A 63 -2.57 12.64 3.60
CA ASP A 63 -1.87 13.60 2.73
C ASP A 63 -1.86 13.20 1.26
N HIS A 64 -2.13 11.92 0.95
CA HIS A 64 -2.14 11.40 -0.41
C HIS A 64 -3.12 10.23 -0.60
N LEU A 65 -3.48 9.96 -1.86
CA LEU A 65 -4.22 8.75 -2.23
C LEU A 65 -3.23 7.61 -2.45
N SER A 66 -3.48 6.43 -1.87
CA SER A 66 -2.65 5.26 -2.11
C SER A 66 -2.86 4.68 -3.52
N ALA A 67 -1.77 4.32 -4.20
CA ALA A 67 -1.77 3.59 -5.47
C ALA A 67 -1.79 2.06 -5.28
N ALA A 68 -1.98 1.55 -4.06
CA ALA A 68 -1.88 0.11 -3.78
C ALA A 68 -2.78 -0.75 -4.67
N ARG A 69 -4.04 -0.32 -4.90
CA ARG A 69 -4.97 -1.02 -5.80
C ARG A 69 -4.47 -1.05 -7.26
N TYR A 70 -3.99 0.08 -7.76
CA TYR A 70 -3.45 0.16 -9.13
C TYR A 70 -2.25 -0.78 -9.30
N LEU A 71 -1.33 -0.77 -8.34
CA LEU A 71 -0.16 -1.65 -8.37
C LEU A 71 -0.54 -3.13 -8.28
N LYS A 72 -1.54 -3.49 -7.45
CA LYS A 72 -2.08 -4.85 -7.38
C LYS A 72 -2.63 -5.30 -8.72
N GLU A 73 -3.42 -4.46 -9.39
CA GLU A 73 -3.98 -4.77 -10.72
C GLU A 73 -2.89 -4.98 -11.77
N LYS A 74 -1.74 -4.30 -11.66
CA LYS A 74 -0.61 -4.43 -12.59
C LYS A 74 0.32 -5.60 -12.30
N THR A 75 0.46 -5.99 -11.05
CA THR A 75 1.49 -6.95 -10.60
C THR A 75 0.92 -8.28 -10.10
N GLY A 76 -0.34 -8.30 -9.69
CA GLY A 76 -0.96 -9.42 -8.99
C GLY A 76 -0.52 -9.57 -7.53
N ALA A 77 0.38 -8.71 -7.04
CA ALA A 77 0.90 -8.80 -5.68
C ALA A 77 -0.17 -8.45 -4.64
N PRO A 78 -0.20 -9.14 -3.48
CA PRO A 78 -1.14 -8.86 -2.41
C PRO A 78 -0.89 -7.49 -1.76
N THR A 79 -1.97 -6.80 -1.40
CA THR A 79 -1.92 -5.58 -0.59
C THR A 79 -2.04 -5.91 0.89
N ALA A 80 -1.33 -5.16 1.74
CA ALA A 80 -1.42 -5.35 3.17
C ALA A 80 -1.32 -4.04 3.97
N ILE A 81 -1.98 -4.04 5.12
CA ILE A 81 -2.01 -2.93 6.09
C ILE A 81 -2.20 -3.48 7.51
N GLY A 82 -2.00 -2.64 8.54
CA GLY A 82 -2.32 -3.00 9.92
C GLY A 82 -3.81 -3.28 10.16
N SER A 83 -4.12 -4.32 10.93
CA SER A 83 -5.48 -4.78 11.28
C SER A 83 -6.37 -3.72 11.95
N ARG A 84 -5.78 -2.71 12.59
CA ARG A 84 -6.48 -1.56 13.18
C ARG A 84 -7.09 -0.63 12.13
N VAL A 85 -6.84 -0.84 10.84
CA VAL A 85 -7.50 -0.12 9.73
C VAL A 85 -9.03 -0.20 9.83
N THR A 86 -9.57 -1.29 10.37
CA THR A 86 -11.02 -1.48 10.57
C THR A 86 -11.64 -0.40 11.46
N GLU A 87 -10.92 0.07 12.48
CA GLU A 87 -11.40 1.16 13.33
C GLU A 87 -11.41 2.50 12.60
N VAL A 88 -10.41 2.74 11.76
CA VAL A 88 -10.35 3.92 10.89
C VAL A 88 -11.48 3.86 9.85
N GLN A 89 -11.75 2.69 9.30
CA GLN A 89 -12.87 2.45 8.39
C GLN A 89 -14.22 2.76 9.04
N GLU A 90 -14.48 2.28 10.26
CA GLU A 90 -15.72 2.58 11.00
C GLU A 90 -15.88 4.09 11.26
N LEU A 91 -14.80 4.79 11.62
CA LEU A 91 -14.81 6.24 11.80
C LEU A 91 -15.20 6.96 10.50
N TRP A 92 -14.52 6.65 9.39
CA TRP A 92 -14.76 7.31 8.10
C TRP A 92 -16.11 6.94 7.49
N LYS A 93 -16.60 5.71 7.73
CA LYS A 93 -17.94 5.28 7.36
C LYS A 93 -19.02 6.21 7.92
N GLY A 94 -18.86 6.62 9.18
CA GLY A 94 -19.74 7.61 9.82
C GLY A 94 -19.59 9.00 9.20
N ILE A 95 -18.36 9.49 9.03
CA ILE A 95 -18.06 10.83 8.49
C ILE A 95 -18.61 11.01 7.07
N TYR A 96 -18.46 10.00 6.21
CA TYR A 96 -18.91 10.03 4.82
C TYR A 96 -20.37 9.57 4.63
N ASN A 97 -21.10 9.26 5.72
CA ASN A 97 -22.47 8.76 5.68
C ASN A 97 -22.63 7.58 4.71
N TRP A 98 -21.78 6.55 4.85
CA TRP A 98 -21.73 5.39 3.95
C TRP A 98 -22.13 4.09 4.66
N PRO A 99 -23.42 3.92 5.04
CA PRO A 99 -23.85 2.82 5.92
C PRO A 99 -23.57 1.41 5.37
N ASP A 100 -23.52 1.25 4.05
CA ASP A 100 -23.31 -0.04 3.39
C ASP A 100 -21.83 -0.40 3.19
N PHE A 101 -20.90 0.49 3.57
CA PHE A 101 -19.46 0.19 3.47
C PHE A 101 -19.07 -0.92 4.47
N PRO A 102 -18.43 -2.02 4.01
CA PRO A 102 -17.92 -3.07 4.90
C PRO A 102 -16.63 -2.60 5.56
N ALA A 103 -16.71 -2.14 6.81
CA ALA A 103 -15.57 -1.67 7.59
C ALA A 103 -14.84 -2.82 8.32
N ASP A 104 -14.65 -3.93 7.60
CA ASP A 104 -14.06 -5.18 8.10
C ASP A 104 -12.65 -5.45 7.54
N GLY A 105 -12.11 -4.51 6.77
CA GLY A 105 -10.79 -4.61 6.15
C GLY A 105 -10.71 -5.56 4.96
N SER A 106 -11.82 -6.14 4.50
CA SER A 106 -11.88 -7.07 3.36
C SER A 106 -11.39 -6.49 2.02
N GLN A 107 -11.15 -5.18 1.96
CA GLN A 107 -10.53 -4.49 0.83
C GLN A 107 -9.03 -4.79 0.70
N TRP A 108 -8.40 -5.31 1.75
CA TRP A 108 -6.99 -5.68 1.80
C TRP A 108 -6.82 -7.21 1.72
N ASP A 109 -5.78 -7.68 1.04
CA ASP A 109 -5.50 -9.13 0.99
C ASP A 109 -4.97 -9.65 2.33
N ARG A 110 -4.25 -8.81 3.08
CA ARG A 110 -3.72 -9.15 4.40
C ARG A 110 -3.85 -8.01 5.41
N LEU A 111 -4.43 -8.35 6.56
CA LEU A 111 -4.42 -7.50 7.74
C LEU A 111 -3.34 -8.00 8.71
N PHE A 112 -2.37 -7.15 9.03
CA PHE A 112 -1.29 -7.49 9.95
C PHE A 112 -1.64 -7.16 11.40
N ALA A 113 -1.45 -8.12 12.30
CA ALA A 113 -1.48 -7.89 13.74
C ALA A 113 -0.09 -7.51 14.28
N GLN A 114 -0.06 -7.00 15.51
CA GLN A 114 1.21 -6.74 16.20
C GLN A 114 2.04 -8.02 16.30
N GLY A 115 3.31 -7.94 15.91
CA GLY A 115 4.24 -9.06 16.02
C GLY A 115 4.15 -10.09 14.90
N ASP A 116 3.20 -9.94 13.97
CA ASP A 116 3.16 -10.75 12.75
C ASP A 116 4.49 -10.68 12.01
N THR A 117 4.85 -11.78 11.39
CA THR A 117 6.04 -11.88 10.53
C THR A 117 5.63 -12.18 9.09
N PHE A 118 6.44 -11.69 8.17
CA PHE A 118 6.40 -12.01 6.75
C PHE A 118 7.82 -11.98 6.19
N ALA A 119 7.97 -12.19 4.89
CA ALA A 119 9.26 -12.08 4.22
C ALA A 119 9.12 -11.27 2.94
N VAL A 120 10.23 -10.64 2.54
CA VAL A 120 10.43 -10.11 1.19
C VAL A 120 11.57 -10.91 0.59
N GLY A 121 11.25 -11.86 -0.28
CA GLY A 121 12.20 -12.88 -0.71
C GLY A 121 12.64 -13.74 0.47
N SER A 122 13.96 -13.74 0.71
CA SER A 122 14.60 -14.40 1.84
C SER A 122 14.71 -13.52 3.09
N ILE A 123 14.41 -12.23 3.00
CA ILE A 123 14.59 -11.26 4.09
C ILE A 123 13.40 -11.37 5.07
N PRO A 124 13.61 -11.76 6.33
CA PRO A 124 12.55 -11.80 7.33
C PRO A 124 12.16 -10.38 7.76
N ALA A 125 10.85 -10.13 7.84
CA ALA A 125 10.26 -8.88 8.29
C ALA A 125 9.30 -9.11 9.47
N LYS A 126 9.19 -8.10 10.34
CA LYS A 126 8.31 -8.13 11.52
C LYS A 126 7.48 -6.86 11.58
N VAL A 127 6.20 -7.02 11.85
CA VAL A 127 5.27 -5.90 12.04
C VAL A 127 5.39 -5.36 13.45
N LEU A 128 5.65 -4.06 13.53
CA LEU A 128 5.62 -3.28 14.77
C LEU A 128 4.37 -2.41 14.75
N PHE A 129 3.51 -2.58 15.75
CA PHE A 129 2.40 -1.66 15.94
C PHE A 129 2.92 -0.41 16.65
N SER A 130 2.90 0.73 15.96
CA SER A 130 3.40 2.02 16.42
C SER A 130 2.35 3.11 16.19
N PRO A 131 1.26 3.13 16.99
CA PRO A 131 0.21 4.15 16.89
C PRO A 131 0.69 5.54 17.33
#